data_AF-A0A922I3U5-F1
#
_entry.id   AF-A0A922I3U5-F1
#
_cell.length_a   1.000
_cell.length_b   1.000
_cell.length_c   1.000
_cell.angle_alpha   90.00
_cell.angle_beta   90.00
_cell.angle_gamma   90.00
#
_symmetry.space_group_name_H-M   'P 1'
#
loop_
_entity.id
_entity.type
_entity.pdbx_description
1 polymer ?
#
loop_
_entity_poly.entity_id
_entity_poly.type
_entity_poly.pdbx_seq_one_letter_code
_entity_poly.pdbx_strand_id
1 'polypeptide(L)'
;MPYDPHLRFIDRVVRTNADSVDISSKTLQKQQECGDLEQDTLECLEAYGVRRGKKLCNDFLEDYKECMLQTMQRERNFLMKRERLKQVMRGERKPMEVFDPIKPPRDAYQSGPFYN
;
A
#
# COMPACT_ATOMS: atom_id res chain seq x y z
N MET A 1 -10.91 -15.82 40.82
CA MET A 1 -10.94 -14.38 40.44
C MET A 1 -12.31 -14.10 39.84
N PRO A 2 -13.05 -13.09 40.32
CA PRO A 2 -14.36 -12.78 39.76
C PRO A 2 -14.19 -12.24 38.34
N TYR A 3 -14.91 -12.86 37.40
CA TYR A 3 -15.02 -12.36 36.02
C TYR A 3 -16.00 -11.19 36.03
N ASP A 4 -15.50 -9.98 35.81
CA ASP A 4 -16.34 -8.79 35.68
C ASP A 4 -16.72 -8.54 34.21
N PRO A 5 -17.99 -8.73 33.82
CA PRO A 5 -18.44 -8.54 32.44
C PRO A 5 -18.36 -7.08 31.97
N HIS A 6 -18.30 -6.09 32.87
CA HIS A 6 -18.18 -4.67 32.49
C HIS A 6 -16.83 -4.34 31.87
N LEU A 7 -15.74 -5.00 32.30
CA LEU A 7 -14.40 -4.82 31.74
C LEU A 7 -14.33 -5.24 30.27
N ARG A 8 -15.07 -6.28 29.85
CA ARG A 8 -15.12 -6.68 28.43
C ARG A 8 -15.86 -5.68 27.54
N PHE A 9 -16.88 -5.02 28.09
CA PHE A 9 -17.62 -4.00 27.34
C PHE A 9 -16.75 -2.74 27.15
N ILE A 10 -16.05 -2.32 28.20
CA ILE A 10 -15.09 -1.22 28.14
C ILE A 10 -13.95 -1.55 27.16
N ASP A 11 -13.35 -2.75 27.22
CA ASP A 11 -12.33 -3.19 26.26
C ASP A 11 -12.81 -3.16 24.80
N ARG A 12 -14.08 -3.53 24.55
CA ARG A 12 -14.66 -3.51 23.19
C ARG A 12 -14.88 -2.09 22.69
N VAL A 13 -15.38 -1.20 23.52
CA VAL A 13 -15.57 0.22 23.18
C VAL A 13 -14.22 0.91 22.96
N VAL A 14 -13.24 0.66 23.83
CA VAL A 14 -11.88 1.22 23.69
C VAL A 14 -11.18 0.68 22.43
N ARG A 15 -11.28 -0.62 22.12
CA ARG A 15 -10.72 -1.18 20.87
C ARG A 15 -11.38 -0.61 19.62
N THR A 16 -12.72 -0.55 19.57
CA THR A 16 -13.44 0.02 18.41
C THR A 16 -13.13 1.50 18.18
N ASN A 17 -12.88 2.27 19.24
CA ASN A 17 -12.43 3.66 19.13
C ASN A 17 -10.96 3.77 18.70
N ALA A 18 -10.07 2.89 19.19
CA ALA A 18 -8.68 2.83 18.72
C ALA A 18 -8.59 2.44 17.24
N ASP A 19 -9.39 1.45 16.81
CA ASP A 19 -9.45 0.99 15.42
C ASP A 19 -9.91 2.12 14.47
N SER A 20 -10.87 2.96 14.89
CA SER A 20 -11.37 4.07 14.07
C SER A 20 -10.37 5.23 13.95
N VAL A 21 -9.61 5.53 15.01
CA VAL A 21 -8.50 6.49 14.98
C VAL A 21 -7.36 5.99 14.08
N ASP A 22 -7.05 4.69 14.14
CA ASP A 22 -6.02 4.07 13.31
C ASP A 22 -6.37 4.08 11.81
N ILE A 23 -7.64 3.89 11.45
CA ILE A 23 -8.12 3.98 10.06
C ILE A 23 -7.95 5.40 9.52
N SER A 24 -8.34 6.41 10.31
CA SER A 24 -8.20 7.82 9.93
C SER A 24 -6.73 8.22 9.72
N SER A 25 -5.87 7.82 10.66
CA SER A 25 -4.43 8.08 10.61
C SER A 25 -3.76 7.46 9.37
N LYS A 26 -4.08 6.18 9.06
CA LYS A 26 -3.55 5.49 7.87
C LYS A 26 -4.01 6.13 6.57
N THR A 27 -5.25 6.62 6.53
CA THR A 27 -5.80 7.29 5.34
C THR A 27 -5.07 8.61 5.09
N LEU A 28 -4.83 9.39 6.15
CA LEU A 28 -4.10 10.65 6.07
C LEU A 28 -2.64 10.45 5.61
N GLN A 29 -1.95 9.44 6.15
CA GLN A 29 -0.59 9.11 5.73
C GLN A 29 -0.54 8.71 4.26
N LYS A 30 -1.53 7.95 3.78
CA LYS A 30 -1.58 7.54 2.38
C LYS A 30 -1.82 8.72 1.44
N GLN A 31 -2.66 9.67 1.83
CA GLN A 31 -2.85 10.91 1.09
C GLN A 31 -1.56 11.73 1.01
N GLN A 32 -0.77 11.77 2.10
CA GLN A 32 0.54 12.44 2.08
C GLN A 32 1.55 11.75 1.16
N GLU A 33 1.60 10.42 1.15
CA GLU A 33 2.47 9.65 0.26
C GLU A 33 2.11 9.83 -1.23
N CYS A 34 0.82 9.90 -1.55
CA CYS A 34 0.31 10.05 -2.91
C CYS A 34 0.10 11.51 -3.32
N GLY A 35 0.53 12.48 -2.51
CA GLY A 35 0.23 13.90 -2.68
C GLY A 35 0.75 14.48 -4.00
N ASP A 36 1.95 14.08 -4.44
CA ASP A 36 2.53 14.56 -5.69
C ASP A 36 1.69 14.11 -6.91
N LEU A 37 1.26 12.85 -6.92
CA LEU A 37 0.38 12.30 -7.97
C LEU A 37 -1.02 12.92 -7.94
N GLU A 38 -1.50 13.27 -6.74
CA GLU A 38 -2.75 14.01 -6.58
C GLU A 38 -2.63 15.40 -7.21
N GLN A 39 -1.52 16.09 -6.95
CA GLN A 39 -1.24 17.41 -7.50
C GLN A 39 -1.17 17.38 -9.03
N ASP A 40 -0.40 16.46 -9.62
CA ASP A 40 -0.30 16.30 -11.09
C ASP A 40 -1.69 16.06 -11.73
N THR A 41 -2.51 15.24 -11.08
CA THR A 41 -3.88 14.95 -11.51
C THR A 41 -4.75 16.21 -11.47
N LEU A 42 -4.68 16.98 -10.39
CA LEU A 42 -5.44 18.22 -10.23
C LEU A 42 -5.03 19.27 -11.24
N GLU A 43 -3.73 19.47 -11.46
CA GLU A 43 -3.20 20.42 -12.46
C GLU A 43 -3.68 20.08 -13.87
N CYS A 44 -3.67 18.79 -14.25
CA CYS A 44 -4.19 18.36 -15.55
C CYS A 44 -5.71 18.58 -15.66
N LEU A 45 -6.47 18.28 -14.61
CA LEU A 45 -7.92 18.48 -14.59
C LEU A 45 -8.31 19.96 -14.60
N GLU A 46 -7.52 20.83 -13.97
CA GLU A 46 -7.68 22.27 -13.99
C GLU A 46 -7.47 22.82 -15.41
N ALA A 47 -6.42 22.37 -16.10
CA ALA A 47 -6.10 22.81 -17.45
C ALA A 47 -7.16 22.41 -18.51
N TYR A 48 -7.68 21.19 -18.45
CA TYR A 48 -8.57 20.64 -19.49
C TYR A 48 -10.06 20.56 -19.11
N GLY A 49 -10.37 20.68 -17.82
CA GLY A 49 -11.70 20.48 -17.25
C GLY A 49 -12.18 19.02 -17.27
N VAL A 50 -13.20 18.71 -16.46
CA VAL A 50 -13.65 17.33 -16.21
C VAL A 50 -14.07 16.56 -17.48
N ARG A 51 -14.67 17.23 -18.47
CA ARG A 51 -15.21 16.59 -19.67
C ARG A 51 -14.11 16.02 -20.58
N ARG A 52 -13.04 16.79 -20.80
CA ARG A 52 -11.91 16.40 -21.66
C ARG A 52 -10.81 15.71 -20.86
N GLY A 53 -10.62 16.12 -19.61
CA GLY A 53 -9.65 15.57 -18.67
C GLY A 53 -9.81 14.07 -18.43
N LYS A 54 -11.03 13.52 -18.48
CA LYS A 54 -11.25 12.06 -18.38
C LYS A 54 -10.44 11.25 -19.41
N LYS A 55 -10.18 11.80 -20.59
CA LYS A 55 -9.42 11.11 -21.64
C LYS A 55 -7.97 11.58 -21.68
N LEU A 56 -7.75 12.89 -21.51
CA LEU A 56 -6.41 13.49 -21.64
C LEU A 56 -5.53 13.27 -20.39
N CYS A 57 -6.14 13.23 -19.21
CA CYS A 57 -5.47 13.04 -17.93
C CYS A 57 -5.60 11.60 -17.41
N ASN A 58 -5.90 10.64 -18.28
CA ASN A 58 -6.18 9.26 -17.86
C ASN A 58 -4.97 8.62 -17.17
N ASP A 59 -3.77 8.88 -17.67
CA ASP A 59 -2.53 8.33 -17.11
C ASP A 59 -2.31 8.82 -15.67
N PHE A 60 -2.42 10.13 -15.42
CA PHE A 60 -2.33 10.70 -14.07
C PHE A 60 -3.41 10.16 -13.13
N LEU A 61 -4.64 10.02 -13.62
CA LEU A 61 -5.75 9.45 -12.85
C LEU A 61 -5.51 7.97 -12.49
N GLU A 62 -4.95 7.19 -13.42
CA GLU A 62 -4.62 5.80 -13.19
C GLU A 62 -3.45 5.64 -12.21
N ASP A 63 -2.43 6.48 -12.30
CA ASP A 63 -1.28 6.47 -11.38
C ASP A 63 -1.69 6.87 -9.96
N TYR A 64 -2.48 7.94 -9.79
CA TYR A 64 -3.01 8.32 -8.47
C TYR A 64 -3.89 7.21 -7.88
N LYS A 65 -4.74 6.59 -8.71
CA LYS A 65 -5.59 5.47 -8.29
C LYS A 65 -4.77 4.25 -7.91
N GLU A 66 -3.71 3.94 -8.65
CA GLU A 66 -2.77 2.87 -8.31
C GLU A 66 -2.09 3.17 -6.98
N CYS A 67 -1.60 4.38 -6.76
CA CYS A 67 -0.94 4.76 -5.52
C CYS A 67 -1.85 4.54 -4.30
N MET A 68 -3.12 4.95 -4.39
CA MET A 68 -4.09 4.81 -3.30
C MET A 68 -4.52 3.37 -3.05
N LEU A 69 -4.69 2.55 -4.10
CA LEU A 69 -5.23 1.19 -3.98
C LEU A 69 -4.14 0.10 -3.91
N GLN A 70 -2.94 0.38 -4.43
CA GLN A 70 -1.79 -0.51 -4.54
C GLN A 70 -2.11 -1.83 -5.26
N THR A 71 -3.10 -1.84 -6.16
CA THR A 71 -3.60 -3.08 -6.77
C THR A 71 -2.55 -3.74 -7.66
N MET A 72 -1.91 -2.95 -8.51
CA MET A 72 -0.91 -3.45 -9.46
C MET A 72 0.37 -3.83 -8.73
N GLN A 73 0.81 -3.00 -7.79
CA GLN A 73 1.97 -3.32 -6.95
C GLN A 73 1.78 -4.62 -6.14
N ARG A 74 0.58 -4.86 -5.59
CA ARG A 74 0.26 -6.12 -4.88
C ARG A 74 0.28 -7.32 -5.81
N GLU A 75 -0.33 -7.20 -7.00
CA GLU A 75 -0.35 -8.27 -7.99
C GLU A 75 1.06 -8.62 -8.47
N ARG A 76 1.87 -7.61 -8.80
CA ARG A 76 3.29 -7.77 -9.14
C ARG A 76 4.02 -8.54 -8.05
N ASN A 77 3.90 -8.12 -6.79
CA ASN A 77 4.57 -8.78 -5.67
C ASN A 77 4.10 -10.23 -5.48
N PHE A 78 2.81 -10.51 -5.68
CA PHE A 78 2.27 -11.86 -5.63
C PHE A 78 2.85 -12.75 -6.73
N LEU A 79 2.87 -12.28 -7.98
CA LEU A 79 3.43 -13.01 -9.11
C LEU A 79 4.92 -13.28 -8.92
N MET A 80 5.69 -12.29 -8.47
CA MET A 80 7.11 -12.45 -8.18
C MET A 80 7.36 -13.50 -7.08
N LYS A 81 6.58 -13.48 -5.99
CA LYS A 81 6.66 -14.51 -4.94
C LYS A 81 6.33 -15.89 -5.46
N ARG A 82 5.30 -16.01 -6.31
CA ARG A 82 4.89 -17.28 -6.91
C ARG A 82 5.99 -17.86 -7.80
N GLU A 83 6.64 -17.05 -8.62
CA GLU A 83 7.76 -17.51 -9.47
C GLU A 83 8.98 -17.93 -8.64
N ARG A 84 9.30 -17.21 -7.54
CA ARG A 84 10.37 -17.64 -6.60
C ARG A 84 10.10 -19.02 -6.03
N LEU A 85 8.86 -19.29 -5.61
CA LEU A 85 8.47 -20.60 -5.11
C LEU A 85 8.65 -21.69 -6.17
N LYS A 86 8.23 -21.43 -7.42
CA LYS A 86 8.43 -22.38 -8.53
C LYS A 86 9.91 -22.68 -8.76
N GLN A 87 10.78 -21.67 -8.73
CA GLN A 87 12.24 -21.85 -8.89
C GLN A 87 12.85 -22.73 -7.79
N VAL A 88 12.37 -22.59 -6.55
CA VAL A 88 12.80 -23.47 -5.44
C VAL A 88 12.31 -24.90 -5.61
N MET A 89 11.07 -25.10 -6.05
CA MET A 89 10.55 -26.45 -6.34
C MET A 89 11.32 -27.13 -7.48
N ARG A 90 11.84 -26.36 -8.44
CA ARG A 90 12.73 -26.85 -9.52
C ARG A 90 14.18 -27.05 -9.10
N GLY A 91 14.56 -26.63 -7.89
CA GLY A 91 15.95 -26.67 -7.40
C GLY A 91 16.87 -25.61 -8.02
N GLU A 92 16.35 -24.64 -8.77
CA GLU A 92 17.12 -23.54 -9.38
C GLU A 92 17.55 -22.48 -8.35
N ARG A 93 16.84 -22.40 -7.21
CA ARG A 93 17.11 -21.46 -6.12
C ARG A 93 17.10 -22.17 -4.77
N LYS A 94 17.87 -21.66 -3.81
CA LYS A 94 17.88 -22.23 -2.46
C LYS A 94 16.59 -21.81 -1.72
N PRO A 95 15.99 -22.67 -0.87
CA PRO A 95 14.81 -22.33 -0.09
C PRO A 95 14.98 -21.09 0.80
N MET A 96 16.22 -20.84 1.25
CA MET A 96 16.57 -19.68 2.08
C MET A 96 16.59 -18.36 1.30
N GLU A 97 16.55 -18.40 -0.04
CA GLU A 97 16.50 -17.25 -0.94
C GLU A 97 15.05 -16.94 -1.42
N VAL A 98 14.05 -17.72 -0.99
CA VAL A 98 12.62 -17.44 -1.27
C VAL A 98 12.20 -16.12 -0.60
N PHE A 99 12.65 -15.98 0.64
CA PHE A 99 12.55 -14.80 1.47
C PHE A 99 13.98 -14.26 1.56
N ASP A 100 14.43 -13.52 0.53
CA ASP A 100 15.71 -12.81 0.57
C ASP A 100 15.95 -12.20 1.96
N PRO A 101 17.21 -12.06 2.43
CA PRO A 101 17.47 -11.38 3.69
C PRO A 101 16.73 -10.04 3.73
N ILE A 102 16.19 -9.72 4.91
CA ILE A 102 15.23 -8.64 5.23
C ILE A 102 15.60 -7.26 4.66
N LYS A 103 16.83 -7.07 4.17
CA LYS A 103 17.28 -5.88 3.45
C LYS A 103 17.32 -6.17 1.95
N PRO A 104 16.40 -5.60 1.16
CA PRO A 104 16.56 -5.58 -0.29
C PRO A 104 17.88 -4.90 -0.63
N PRO A 105 18.51 -5.25 -1.78
CA PRO A 105 19.72 -4.56 -2.23
C PRO A 105 19.47 -3.06 -2.29
N ARG A 106 20.51 -2.25 -2.04
CA ARG A 106 20.42 -0.77 -1.95
C ARG A 106 19.67 -0.16 -3.14
N ASP A 107 19.78 -0.78 -4.31
CA ASP A 107 19.22 -0.29 -5.58
C ASP A 107 17.83 -0.87 -5.89
N ALA A 108 17.24 -1.65 -4.99
CA ALA A 108 15.87 -2.12 -5.15
C ALA A 108 14.90 -0.98 -4.88
N TYR A 109 13.98 -0.73 -5.83
CA TYR A 109 12.86 0.20 -5.63
C TYR A 109 12.01 -0.24 -4.44
N GLN A 110 12.19 0.42 -3.31
CA GLN A 110 11.39 0.28 -2.09
C GLN A 110 10.59 1.57 -1.91
N SER A 111 9.27 1.47 -1.85
CA SER A 111 8.40 2.61 -1.54
C SER A 111 8.48 2.93 -0.05
N GLY A 112 9.42 3.81 0.35
CA GLY A 112 9.58 4.46 1.68
C GLY A 112 9.64 3.55 2.95
N PRO A 113 10.04 4.06 4.13
CA PRO A 113 10.92 5.17 4.46
C PRO A 113 12.38 4.70 4.73
N PHE A 114 12.78 3.54 4.21
CA PHE A 114 14.13 2.99 4.46
C PHE A 114 15.13 3.45 3.39
N TYR A 115 15.33 4.77 3.32
CA TYR A 115 16.54 5.34 2.73
C TYR A 115 17.61 5.34 3.84
N ASN A 116 18.76 4.71 3.59
CA ASN A 116 20.01 4.97 4.33
C ASN A 116 20.86 5.94 3.53
#